data_AF-A0A3B0UXH3-F1
#
_entry.id   AF-A0A3B0UXH3-F1
#
_cell.length_a   1.000
_cell.length_b   1.000
_cell.length_c   1.000
_cell.angle_alpha   90.00
_cell.angle_beta   90.00
_cell.angle_gamma   90.00
#
_symmetry.space_group_name_H-M   'P 1'
#
loop_
_entity.id
_entity.type
_entity.pdbx_description
1 polymer ?
#
loop_
_entity_poly.entity_id
_entity_poly.type
_entity_poly.pdbx_seq_one_letter_code
_entity_poly.pdbx_strand_id
1 'polypeptide(L)'
;ACGANLGESTSFVARTGWYVLDVKMANLGLEVSHVKHVYGDTTCSCGHVTQSKPGRCPAEAKWDVGMSEWHLVGPMLASLIICLSLRMRLVAESALRHWVIARKISHGTQSKQGSRAFALLGSVIETCRQRDVSPWLYLAEVIAQRRQGNSVPPLPEPVV
;
A
#
# COMPACT_ATOMS: atom_id res chain seq x y z
N ALA A 1 14.11 40.18 23.90
CA ALA A 1 13.55 40.47 22.55
C ALA A 1 12.58 41.64 22.62
N CYS A 2 12.53 42.50 21.60
CA CYS A 2 11.77 43.76 21.61
C CYS A 2 10.25 43.63 21.36
N GLY A 3 9.74 42.41 21.10
CA GLY A 3 8.30 42.14 20.92
C GLY A 3 7.66 42.69 19.63
N ALA A 4 8.45 43.31 18.74
CA ALA A 4 7.95 43.80 17.46
C ALA A 4 7.70 42.64 16.48
N ASN A 5 6.65 42.77 15.65
CA ASN A 5 6.35 41.81 14.58
C ASN A 5 7.44 41.86 13.49
N LEU A 6 7.81 40.69 12.98
CA LEU A 6 8.71 40.56 11.84
C LEU A 6 7.89 40.80 10.55
N GLY A 7 8.23 41.82 9.77
CA GLY A 7 7.58 42.11 8.50
C GLY A 7 8.09 41.25 7.36
N GLU A 8 7.38 41.20 6.22
CA GLU A 8 7.77 40.44 5.02
C GLU A 8 9.14 40.85 4.44
N SER A 9 9.59 42.09 4.71
CA SER A 9 10.90 42.60 4.28
C SER A 9 12.07 42.17 5.17
N THR A 10 11.80 41.46 6.27
CA THR A 10 12.85 41.02 7.20
C THR A 10 13.65 39.87 6.57
N SER A 11 14.98 39.95 6.63
CA SER A 11 15.84 38.94 6.01
C SER A 11 15.64 37.56 6.65
N PHE A 12 15.45 36.55 5.80
CA PHE A 12 15.33 35.15 6.19
C PHE A 12 16.52 34.36 5.63
N VAL A 13 17.25 33.66 6.50
CA VAL A 13 18.37 32.79 6.14
C VAL A 13 17.95 31.34 6.33
N ALA A 14 17.70 30.64 5.22
CA ALA A 14 17.37 29.22 5.24
C ALA A 14 18.51 28.39 5.84
N ARG A 15 18.19 27.52 6.81
CA ARG A 15 19.16 26.63 7.48
C ARG A 15 18.90 25.16 7.19
N THR A 16 17.63 24.78 7.12
CA THR A 16 17.23 23.39 6.88
C THR A 16 15.90 23.36 6.13
N GLY A 17 15.58 22.22 5.55
CA GLY A 17 14.28 21.97 4.95
C GLY A 17 14.13 20.54 4.48
N TRP A 18 12.88 20.12 4.29
CA TRP A 18 12.55 18.81 3.75
C TRP A 18 11.35 18.89 2.84
N TYR A 19 11.15 17.83 2.08
CA TYR A 19 9.96 17.66 1.24
C TYR A 19 8.93 16.83 1.97
N VAL A 20 7.67 17.24 1.83
CA VAL A 20 6.50 16.42 2.11
C VAL A 20 5.87 16.07 0.77
N LEU A 21 5.75 14.77 0.51
CA LEU A 21 5.04 14.22 -0.64
C LEU A 21 3.64 13.83 -0.20
N ASP A 22 2.64 14.24 -0.94
CA ASP A 22 1.26 13.84 -0.69
C ASP A 22 0.53 13.52 -1.99
N VAL A 23 -0.70 13.03 -1.88
CA VAL A 23 -1.57 12.78 -3.02
C VAL A 23 -2.86 13.57 -2.89
N LYS A 24 -3.35 14.06 -4.02
CA LYS A 24 -4.67 14.69 -4.13
C LYS A 24 -5.41 14.14 -5.34
N MET A 25 -6.74 14.26 -5.30
CA MET A 25 -7.56 13.93 -6.45
C MET A 25 -7.46 15.07 -7.48
N ALA A 26 -7.12 14.71 -8.71
CA ALA A 26 -7.13 15.62 -9.86
C ALA A 26 -8.27 15.24 -10.81
N ASN A 27 -8.49 16.06 -11.84
CA ASN A 27 -9.53 15.80 -12.84
C ASN A 27 -9.38 14.44 -13.54
N LEU A 28 -8.15 13.92 -13.63
CA LEU A 28 -7.83 12.62 -14.23
C LEU A 28 -6.94 11.79 -13.30
N GLY A 29 -7.52 11.33 -12.19
CA GLY A 29 -6.86 10.38 -11.29
C GLY A 29 -6.11 11.03 -10.13
N LEU A 30 -5.05 10.36 -9.68
CA LEU A 30 -4.25 10.81 -8.53
C LEU A 30 -3.07 11.66 -9.01
N GLU A 31 -2.93 12.85 -8.42
CA GLU A 31 -1.76 13.70 -8.60
C GLU A 31 -0.90 13.64 -7.34
N VAL A 32 0.41 13.47 -7.54
CA VAL A 32 1.40 13.58 -6.46
C VAL A 32 1.79 15.04 -6.31
N SER A 33 1.62 15.59 -5.11
CA SER A 33 2.10 16.92 -4.76
C SER A 33 3.38 16.82 -3.94
N HIS A 34 4.20 17.87 -4.01
CA HIS A 34 5.34 18.04 -3.14
C HIS A 34 5.38 19.44 -2.55
N VAL A 35 5.68 19.55 -1.25
CA VAL A 35 5.87 20.84 -0.58
C VAL A 35 7.22 20.83 0.11
N LYS A 36 8.06 21.82 -0.18
CA LYS A 36 9.32 22.02 0.52
C LYS A 36 9.09 22.93 1.73
N HIS A 37 9.18 22.38 2.93
CA HIS A 37 9.15 23.18 4.15
C HIS A 37 10.58 23.65 4.43
N VAL A 38 10.77 24.97 4.59
CA VAL A 38 12.08 25.59 4.82
C VAL A 38 12.07 26.30 6.16
N TYR A 39 13.08 26.03 6.99
CA TYR A 39 13.25 26.59 8.32
C TYR A 39 14.59 27.30 8.39
N GLY A 40 14.65 28.36 9.20
CA GLY A 40 15.79 29.26 9.18
C GLY A 40 15.70 30.36 10.20
N ASP A 41 16.62 31.31 10.06
CA ASP A 41 16.80 32.40 10.99
C ASP A 41 16.23 33.69 10.40
N THR A 42 15.56 34.48 11.22
CA THR A 42 15.13 35.83 10.90
C THR A 42 15.73 36.80 11.91
N THR A 43 16.34 37.89 11.43
CA THR A 43 16.99 38.89 12.28
C THR A 43 16.12 40.13 12.40
N CYS A 44 15.72 40.48 13.62
CA CYS A 44 14.98 41.70 13.91
C CYS A 44 15.89 42.94 13.78
N SER A 45 15.30 44.12 13.51
CA SER A 45 16.02 45.40 13.50
C SER A 45 16.72 45.74 14.81
N CYS A 46 16.26 45.17 15.94
CA CYS A 46 16.93 45.30 17.24
C CYS A 46 18.12 44.34 17.45
N GLY A 47 18.51 43.56 16.43
CA GLY A 47 19.63 42.61 16.47
C GLY A 47 19.31 41.22 17.04
N HIS A 48 18.09 40.97 17.53
CA HIS A 48 17.69 39.64 17.98
C HIS A 48 17.47 38.69 16.80
N VAL A 49 17.96 37.46 16.91
CA VAL A 49 17.76 36.39 15.92
C VAL A 49 16.71 35.41 16.45
N THR A 50 15.66 35.20 15.67
CA THR A 50 14.64 34.17 15.92
C THR A 50 14.82 33.04 14.92
N GLN A 51 14.85 31.80 15.38
CA GLN A 51 14.98 30.63 14.53
C GLN A 51 13.65 29.87 14.49
N SER A 52 13.13 29.62 13.29
CA SER A 52 12.02 28.68 13.11
C SER A 52 12.55 27.25 13.23
N LYS A 53 11.85 26.43 14.01
CA LYS A 53 12.16 25.02 14.16
C LYS A 53 10.92 24.16 13.91
N PRO A 54 11.14 22.94 13.42
CA PRO A 54 10.08 21.95 13.22
C PRO A 54 9.43 21.57 14.54
N GLY A 55 8.09 21.49 14.56
CA GLY A 55 7.34 21.02 15.70
C GLY A 55 7.78 19.61 16.10
N ARG A 56 8.02 19.40 17.40
CA ARG A 56 8.28 18.09 17.99
C ARG A 56 7.34 17.90 19.17
N CYS A 57 6.69 16.74 19.21
CA CYS A 57 5.90 16.35 20.38
C CYS A 57 6.85 15.81 21.46
N PRO A 58 6.49 15.96 22.75
CA PRO A 58 7.17 15.28 23.84
C PRO A 58 7.17 13.75 23.62
N ALA A 59 8.16 13.07 24.20
CA ALA A 59 8.18 11.62 24.18
C ALA A 59 6.98 11.05 24.95
N GLU A 60 6.33 10.05 24.37
CA GLU A 60 5.22 9.34 25.00
C GLU A 60 5.69 7.95 25.45
N ALA A 61 5.34 7.55 26.68
CA ALA A 61 5.85 6.31 27.29
C ALA A 61 5.54 5.02 26.50
N LYS A 62 4.55 5.05 25.60
CA LYS A 62 4.14 3.88 24.78
C LYS A 62 4.74 3.89 23.37
N TRP A 63 5.52 4.90 23.01
CA TRP A 63 6.05 5.09 21.68
C TRP A 63 7.56 5.35 21.73
N ASP A 64 8.33 4.46 21.13
CA ASP A 64 9.79 4.62 20.99
C ASP A 64 10.18 5.56 19.83
N VAL A 65 9.18 5.98 19.05
CA VAL A 65 9.38 6.87 17.90
C VAL A 65 8.96 8.29 18.29
N GLY A 66 9.92 9.22 18.31
CA GLY A 66 9.65 10.63 18.55
C GLY A 66 8.80 11.23 17.42
N MET A 67 7.61 11.73 17.74
CA MET A 67 6.75 12.37 16.76
C MET A 67 7.24 13.79 16.46
N SER A 68 7.41 14.11 15.18
CA SER A 68 7.77 15.45 14.73
C SER A 68 7.16 15.75 13.38
N GLU A 69 7.13 17.03 13.01
CA GLU A 69 6.77 17.49 11.68
C GLU A 69 7.76 17.03 10.58
N TRP A 70 8.87 16.38 10.97
CA TRP A 70 9.80 15.76 10.02
C TRP A 70 9.26 14.43 9.52
N HIS A 71 8.44 14.49 8.48
CA HIS A 71 7.95 13.32 7.78
C HIS A 71 7.94 13.57 6.27
N LEU A 72 8.38 12.58 5.50
CA LEU A 72 8.38 12.64 4.03
C LEU A 72 6.97 12.48 3.45
N VAL A 73 6.09 11.77 4.16
CA VAL A 73 4.78 11.36 3.64
C VAL A 73 3.67 12.16 4.31
N GLY A 74 2.84 12.80 3.49
CA GLY A 74 1.64 13.52 3.93
C GLY A 74 0.49 12.59 4.32
N PRO A 75 -0.55 13.13 4.96
CA PRO A 75 -1.64 12.34 5.54
C PRO A 75 -2.46 11.56 4.49
N MET A 76 -2.67 12.11 3.29
CA MET A 76 -3.46 11.43 2.26
C MET A 76 -2.67 10.26 1.65
N LEU A 77 -1.38 10.45 1.40
CA LEU A 77 -0.51 9.40 0.89
C LEU A 77 -0.32 8.29 1.94
N ALA A 78 -0.15 8.64 3.22
CA ALA A 78 -0.12 7.65 4.30
C ALA A 78 -1.41 6.82 4.33
N SER A 79 -2.57 7.48 4.25
CA SER A 79 -3.87 6.82 4.22
C SER A 79 -4.02 5.89 3.01
N LEU A 80 -3.56 6.32 1.82
CA LEU A 80 -3.59 5.50 0.61
C LEU A 80 -2.69 4.27 0.74
N ILE A 81 -1.47 4.42 1.26
CA ILE A 81 -0.54 3.32 1.50
C ILE A 81 -1.16 2.30 2.45
N ILE A 82 -1.77 2.75 3.55
CA ILE A 82 -2.46 1.89 4.50
C ILE A 82 -3.64 1.17 3.82
N CYS A 83 -4.50 1.89 3.11
CA CYS A 83 -5.63 1.33 2.38
C CYS A 83 -5.21 0.25 1.37
N LEU A 84 -4.17 0.51 0.59
CA LEU A 84 -3.64 -0.48 -0.36
C LEU A 84 -3.04 -1.68 0.37
N SER A 85 -2.29 -1.44 1.45
CA SER A 85 -1.67 -2.50 2.25
C SER A 85 -2.72 -3.39 2.93
N LEU A 86 -3.84 -2.83 3.37
CA LEU A 86 -4.94 -3.55 4.02
C LEU A 86 -5.87 -4.22 3.00
N ARG A 87 -6.25 -3.56 1.90
CA ARG A 87 -7.05 -4.19 0.83
C ARG A 87 -6.32 -5.38 0.20
N MET A 88 -5.02 -5.28 -0.01
CA MET A 88 -4.19 -6.38 -0.50
C MET A 88 -4.09 -7.56 0.47
N ARG A 89 -4.37 -7.34 1.77
CA ARG A 89 -4.38 -8.36 2.82
C ARG A 89 -5.76 -8.98 3.05
N LEU A 90 -6.82 -8.46 2.43
CA LEU A 90 -8.14 -9.07 2.51
C LEU A 90 -8.15 -10.37 1.70
N VAL A 91 -8.30 -11.50 2.38
CA VAL A 91 -8.30 -12.85 1.80
C VAL A 91 -9.28 -12.96 0.62
N ALA A 92 -10.45 -12.32 0.71
CA ALA A 92 -11.44 -12.30 -0.37
C ALA A 92 -10.96 -11.60 -1.66
N GLU A 93 -10.30 -10.44 -1.54
CA GLU A 93 -9.78 -9.68 -2.68
C GLU A 93 -8.54 -10.36 -3.29
N SER A 94 -7.64 -10.92 -2.46
CA SER A 94 -6.50 -11.71 -2.93
C SER A 94 -6.92 -12.99 -3.66
N ALA A 95 -7.94 -13.68 -3.12
CA ALA A 95 -8.55 -14.85 -3.74
C ALA A 95 -9.14 -14.50 -5.12
N LEU A 96 -9.83 -13.37 -5.26
CA LEU A 96 -10.47 -12.97 -6.51
C LEU A 96 -9.50 -12.38 -7.54
N ARG A 97 -8.42 -11.71 -7.11
CA ARG A 97 -7.53 -10.98 -8.02
C ARG A 97 -6.92 -11.85 -9.11
N HIS A 98 -6.43 -13.03 -8.75
CA HIS A 98 -5.84 -13.95 -9.72
C HIS A 98 -6.87 -14.43 -10.75
N TRP A 99 -8.12 -14.65 -10.34
CA TRP A 99 -9.21 -15.06 -11.24
C TRP A 99 -9.71 -13.92 -12.13
N VAL A 100 -9.73 -12.68 -11.62
CA VAL A 100 -10.05 -11.47 -12.40
C VAL A 100 -8.99 -11.21 -13.47
N ILE A 101 -7.70 -11.32 -13.12
CA ILE A 101 -6.58 -11.19 -14.06
C ILE A 101 -6.67 -12.30 -15.14
N ALA A 102 -6.87 -13.55 -14.73
CA ALA A 102 -7.00 -14.67 -15.65
C ALA A 102 -8.17 -14.49 -16.63
N ARG A 103 -9.32 -14.00 -16.16
CA ARG A 103 -10.48 -13.69 -17.01
C ARG A 103 -10.18 -12.55 -17.99
N LYS A 104 -9.44 -11.53 -17.56
CA LYS A 104 -9.08 -10.38 -18.40
C LYS A 104 -8.10 -10.75 -19.51
N ILE A 105 -7.14 -11.64 -19.25
CA ILE A 105 -6.16 -12.13 -20.23
C ILE A 105 -6.80 -13.15 -21.18
N SER A 106 -7.64 -14.06 -20.67
CA SER A 106 -8.24 -15.13 -21.46
C SER A 106 -9.55 -14.74 -22.17
N HIS A 107 -10.01 -13.49 -21.99
CA HIS A 107 -11.36 -13.02 -22.36
C HIS A 107 -12.52 -13.82 -21.74
N GLY A 108 -12.23 -14.68 -20.75
CA GLY A 108 -13.20 -15.50 -20.06
C GLY A 108 -13.77 -16.65 -20.91
N THR A 109 -14.76 -17.33 -20.36
CA THR A 109 -15.39 -18.51 -20.95
C THR A 109 -16.63 -18.13 -21.75
N GLN A 110 -16.72 -18.59 -23.00
CA GLN A 110 -17.85 -18.27 -23.90
C GLN A 110 -18.96 -19.33 -23.90
N SER A 111 -18.87 -20.36 -23.03
CA SER A 111 -19.87 -21.43 -22.91
C SER A 111 -20.22 -21.73 -21.45
N LYS A 112 -21.42 -22.27 -21.21
CA LYS A 112 -21.86 -22.69 -19.86
C LYS A 112 -20.92 -23.76 -19.28
N GLN A 113 -20.49 -24.69 -20.12
CA GLN A 113 -19.55 -25.76 -19.77
C GLN A 113 -18.18 -25.18 -19.40
N GLY A 114 -17.67 -24.22 -20.19
CA GLY A 114 -16.41 -23.53 -19.89
C GLY A 114 -16.47 -22.77 -18.57
N SER A 115 -17.55 -22.02 -18.33
CA SER A 115 -17.74 -21.28 -17.08
C SER A 115 -17.78 -22.21 -15.86
N ARG A 116 -18.46 -23.36 -15.98
CA ARG A 116 -18.49 -24.38 -14.93
C ARG A 116 -17.11 -25.00 -14.69
N ALA A 117 -16.39 -25.35 -15.75
CA ALA A 117 -15.04 -25.90 -15.65
C ALA A 117 -14.06 -24.90 -14.99
N PHE A 118 -14.16 -23.62 -15.36
CA PHE A 118 -13.34 -22.56 -14.77
C PHE A 118 -13.64 -22.34 -13.29
N ALA A 119 -14.91 -22.35 -12.88
CA ALA A 119 -15.30 -22.25 -11.47
C ALA A 119 -14.80 -23.44 -10.64
N LEU A 120 -14.88 -24.66 -11.19
CA LEU A 120 -14.38 -25.87 -10.54
C LEU A 120 -12.85 -25.84 -10.40
N LEU A 121 -12.12 -25.47 -11.45
CA LEU A 121 -10.67 -25.27 -11.40
C LEU A 121 -10.32 -24.22 -10.33
N GLY A 122 -11.09 -23.14 -10.29
CA GLY A 122 -11.07 -22.12 -9.25
C GLY A 122 -11.07 -22.68 -7.84
N SER A 123 -12.12 -23.43 -7.54
CA SER A 123 -12.35 -24.05 -6.24
C SER A 123 -11.25 -25.05 -5.87
N VAL A 124 -10.77 -25.86 -6.82
CA VAL A 124 -9.68 -26.82 -6.58
C VAL A 124 -8.37 -26.11 -6.22
N ILE A 125 -7.97 -25.10 -7.00
CA ILE A 125 -6.73 -24.37 -6.74
C ILE A 125 -6.78 -23.69 -5.36
N GLU A 126 -7.91 -23.08 -5.03
CA GLU A 126 -8.06 -22.41 -3.74
C GLU A 126 -8.06 -23.40 -2.58
N THR A 127 -8.72 -24.57 -2.75
CA THR A 127 -8.68 -25.65 -1.75
C THR A 127 -7.27 -26.15 -1.51
N CYS A 128 -6.47 -26.35 -2.58
CA CYS A 128 -5.08 -26.77 -2.45
C CYS A 128 -4.25 -25.71 -1.69
N ARG A 129 -4.43 -24.42 -2.00
CA ARG A 129 -3.75 -23.32 -1.30
C ARG A 129 -4.12 -23.24 0.18
N GLN A 130 -5.41 -23.37 0.52
CA GLN A 130 -5.88 -23.38 1.90
C GLN A 130 -5.32 -24.55 2.72
N ARG A 131 -4.95 -25.64 2.05
CA ARG A 131 -4.41 -26.87 2.64
C ARG A 131 -2.89 -26.93 2.61
N ASP A 132 -2.23 -25.85 2.17
CA ASP A 132 -0.78 -25.76 1.94
C ASP A 132 -0.22 -26.83 0.99
N VAL A 133 -1.01 -27.20 -0.03
CA VAL A 133 -0.63 -28.17 -1.07
C VAL A 133 -0.48 -27.47 -2.41
N SER A 134 0.53 -27.85 -3.18
CA SER A 134 0.74 -27.32 -4.52
C SER A 134 -0.42 -27.70 -5.47
N PRO A 135 -1.20 -26.73 -5.98
CA PRO A 135 -2.31 -27.00 -6.88
C PRO A 135 -1.85 -27.61 -8.21
N TRP A 136 -0.66 -27.24 -8.68
CA TRP A 136 -0.13 -27.71 -9.96
C TRP A 136 0.29 -29.18 -9.91
N LEU A 137 0.88 -29.62 -8.80
CA LEU A 137 1.24 -31.04 -8.61
C LEU A 137 -0.02 -31.90 -8.51
N TYR A 138 -1.03 -31.44 -7.74
CA TYR A 138 -2.31 -32.14 -7.67
C TYR A 138 -3.00 -32.25 -9.04
N LEU A 139 -3.08 -31.15 -9.80
CA LEU A 139 -3.67 -31.17 -11.14
C LEU A 139 -2.89 -32.05 -12.12
N ALA A 140 -1.57 -32.05 -12.04
CA ALA A 140 -0.73 -32.94 -12.87
C ALA A 140 -1.03 -34.42 -12.58
N GLU A 141 -1.17 -34.78 -11.31
CA GLU A 141 -1.53 -36.14 -10.90
C GLU A 141 -2.94 -36.53 -11.37
N VAL A 142 -3.91 -35.64 -11.20
CA VAL A 142 -5.28 -35.84 -11.72
C VAL A 142 -5.24 -36.12 -13.23
N ILE A 143 -4.49 -35.32 -14.00
CA ILE A 143 -4.38 -35.51 -15.45
C ILE A 143 -3.69 -36.84 -15.79
N ALA A 144 -2.63 -37.21 -15.06
CA ALA A 144 -1.90 -38.46 -15.26
C ALA A 144 -2.80 -39.68 -15.02
N GLN A 145 -3.51 -39.71 -13.89
CA GLN A 145 -4.44 -40.80 -13.54
C GLN A 145 -5.57 -40.92 -14.56
N ARG A 146 -6.16 -39.80 -14.97
CA ARG A 146 -7.24 -39.81 -15.97
C ARG A 146 -6.78 -40.27 -17.35
N ARG A 147 -5.55 -39.95 -17.75
CA ARG A 147 -4.97 -40.47 -19.01
C ARG A 147 -4.75 -41.98 -18.99
N GLN A 148 -4.53 -42.56 -17.82
CA GLN A 148 -4.40 -44.00 -17.63
C GLN A 148 -5.75 -44.72 -17.46
N GLY A 149 -6.88 -43.99 -17.48
CA GLY A 149 -8.21 -44.54 -17.28
C GLY A 149 -8.61 -44.74 -15.81
N ASN A 150 -7.75 -44.36 -14.87
CA ASN A 150 -8.00 -44.51 -13.44
C ASN A 150 -8.99 -43.46 -12.91
N SER A 151 -9.48 -43.68 -11.68
CA SER A 151 -10.30 -42.70 -10.96
C SER A 151 -9.49 -41.45 -10.60
N VAL A 152 -10.20 -40.34 -10.37
CA VAL A 152 -9.58 -39.09 -9.92
C VAL A 152 -9.12 -39.27 -8.47
N PRO A 153 -7.90 -38.88 -8.09
CA PRO A 153 -7.47 -38.90 -6.69
C PRO A 153 -8.38 -37.99 -5.83
N PRO A 154 -8.57 -38.29 -4.54
CA PRO A 154 -9.33 -37.43 -3.64
C PRO A 154 -8.65 -36.06 -3.51
N LEU A 155 -9.42 -35.04 -3.13
CA LEU A 155 -8.85 -33.72 -2.83
C LEU A 155 -7.81 -33.84 -1.72
N PRO A 156 -6.65 -33.16 -1.86
CA PRO A 156 -5.51 -33.36 -0.96
C PRO A 156 -5.86 -32.94 0.46
N GLU A 157 -5.49 -33.72 1.47
CA GLU A 157 -5.71 -33.35 2.88
C GLU A 157 -4.81 -32.18 3.31
N PRO A 158 -5.19 -31.42 4.37
CA PRO A 158 -4.33 -30.38 4.93
C PRO A 158 -3.00 -30.96 5.40
N VAL A 159 -1.89 -30.29 5.11
CA VAL A 159 -0.60 -30.60 5.74
C VAL A 159 -0.72 -30.23 7.23
N VAL A 160 -0.53 -31.22 8.11
CA VAL A 160 -0.56 -31.05 9.59
C VAL A 160 0.77 -30.52 10.09
#